data_AF-A0A9E0C837-F1
#
_entry.id   AF-A0A9E0C837-F1
#
_cell.length_a   1.000
_cell.length_b   1.000
_cell.length_c   1.000
_cell.angle_alpha   90.00
_cell.angle_beta   90.00
_cell.angle_gamma   90.00
#
_symmetry.space_group_name_H-M   'P 1'
#
loop_
_entity.id
_entity.type
_entity.pdbx_description
1 polymer ?
#
loop_
_entity_poly.entity_id
_entity_poly.type
_entity_poly.pdbx_seq_one_letter_code
_entity_poly.pdbx_strand_id
1 'polypeptide(L)'
;DLPGNWPDYVFDPGYSLMSLKEVERYVSENRKLPGLPSARTIQSEGLDVGLMQAKMLEKMEELVLYVILLEKKVSALEEQLVADSK
;
A
#
# COMPACT_ATOMS: atom_id res chain seq x y z
N ASP A 1 -18.18 12.26 13.47
CA ASP A 1 -17.95 12.29 12.01
C ASP A 1 -17.06 13.46 11.65
N LEU A 2 -15.76 13.20 11.44
CA LEU A 2 -14.86 14.23 10.95
C LEU A 2 -14.94 14.26 9.42
N PRO A 3 -15.23 15.42 8.79
CA PRO A 3 -15.26 15.54 7.34
C PRO A 3 -13.82 15.63 6.84
N GLY A 4 -13.18 14.49 6.70
CA GLY A 4 -11.89 14.32 6.04
C GLY A 4 -11.96 13.01 5.28
N ASN A 5 -11.54 13.01 4.02
CA ASN A 5 -11.55 11.83 3.15
C ASN A 5 -10.46 10.85 3.61
N TRP A 6 -10.65 10.26 4.79
CA TRP A 6 -9.76 9.30 5.41
C TRP A 6 -9.78 7.98 4.63
N PRO A 7 -8.63 7.31 4.46
CA PRO A 7 -8.49 6.21 3.52
C PRO A 7 -9.00 4.87 4.03
N ASP A 8 -9.76 4.80 5.13
CA ASP A 8 -10.29 3.57 5.75
C ASP A 8 -10.91 2.57 4.75
N TYR A 9 -11.39 3.06 3.61
CA TYR A 9 -11.86 2.24 2.48
C TYR A 9 -10.81 1.25 1.95
N VAL A 10 -9.52 1.41 2.26
CA VAL A 10 -8.46 0.45 1.93
C VAL A 10 -8.77 -0.93 2.53
N PHE A 11 -9.47 -0.98 3.66
CA PHE A 11 -9.88 -2.22 4.32
C PHE A 11 -11.22 -2.78 3.82
N ASP A 12 -11.90 -2.11 2.88
CA ASP A 12 -13.17 -2.60 2.36
C ASP A 12 -12.97 -3.87 1.52
N PRO A 13 -13.91 -4.84 1.54
CA PRO A 13 -13.79 -6.08 0.78
C PRO A 13 -13.64 -5.90 -0.74
N GLY A 14 -14.10 -4.76 -1.27
CA GLY A 14 -14.00 -4.40 -2.69
C GLY A 14 -12.73 -3.64 -3.05
N TYR A 15 -11.86 -3.34 -2.09
CA TYR A 15 -10.66 -2.58 -2.35
C TYR A 15 -9.66 -3.41 -3.17
N SER A 16 -9.27 -2.86 -4.33
CA SER A 16 -8.34 -3.52 -5.25
C SER A 16 -6.90 -3.19 -4.87
N LEU A 17 -6.38 -3.88 -3.86
CA LEU A 17 -4.97 -3.78 -3.47
C LEU A 17 -4.08 -4.26 -4.63
N MET A 18 -3.20 -3.38 -5.10
CA MET A 18 -2.21 -3.71 -6.13
C MET A 18 -1.30 -4.83 -5.64
N SER A 19 -0.87 -5.76 -6.49
CA SER A 19 0.09 -6.78 -6.03
C SER A 19 1.49 -6.16 -5.84
N LEU A 20 2.31 -6.69 -4.92
CA LEU A 20 3.69 -6.21 -4.73
C LEU A 20 4.54 -6.26 -6.01
N LYS A 21 4.25 -7.21 -6.92
CA LYS A 21 4.89 -7.29 -8.24
C LYS A 21 4.51 -6.13 -9.15
N GLU A 22 3.25 -5.71 -9.11
CA GLU A 22 2.78 -4.55 -9.87
C GLU A 22 3.31 -3.25 -9.27
N VAL A 23 3.39 -3.15 -7.94
CA VAL A 23 4.02 -2.03 -7.23
C VAL A 23 5.51 -1.93 -7.61
N GLU A 24 6.25 -3.04 -7.59
CA GLU A 24 7.65 -3.10 -8.00
C GLU A 24 7.85 -2.56 -9.41
N ARG A 25 7.06 -3.06 -10.37
CA ARG A 25 7.09 -2.58 -11.75
C ARG A 25 6.82 -1.09 -11.82
N TYR A 26 5.75 -0.62 -11.17
CA TYR A 26 5.36 0.78 -11.18
C TYR A 26 6.46 1.69 -10.62
N VAL A 27 7.04 1.32 -9.48
CA VAL A 27 8.12 2.11 -8.84
C VAL A 27 9.37 2.14 -9.72
N SER A 28 9.71 1.04 -10.39
CA SER A 28 10.86 0.98 -11.29
C SER A 28 10.72 1.94 -12.48
N GLU A 29 9.50 2.07 -13.03
CA GLU A 29 9.19 2.90 -14.19
C GLU A 29 8.98 4.37 -13.82
N ASN A 30 8.33 4.64 -12.68
CA ASN A 30 7.84 5.97 -12.33
C ASN A 30 8.65 6.67 -11.23
N ARG A 31 9.52 5.93 -10.52
CA ARG A 31 10.33 6.42 -9.38
C ARG A 31 9.50 7.08 -8.27
N LYS A 32 8.25 6.64 -8.12
CA LYS A 32 7.29 7.08 -7.08
C LYS A 32 6.27 5.97 -6.82
N LEU A 33 5.59 6.05 -5.68
CA LEU A 33 4.48 5.14 -5.38
C LEU A 33 3.23 5.46 -6.22
N PRO A 34 2.39 4.45 -6.52
CA PRO A 34 1.07 4.67 -7.10
C PRO A 34 0.25 5.68 -6.29
N GLY A 35 -0.44 6.59 -6.98
CA GLY A 35 -1.29 7.59 -6.35
C GLY A 35 -0.57 8.80 -5.77
N LEU A 36 0.77 8.82 -5.68
CA LEU A 36 1.52 10.00 -5.21
C LEU A 36 1.94 10.92 -6.38
N PRO A 37 1.95 12.25 -6.16
CA PRO A 37 2.48 13.20 -7.14
C PRO A 37 3.99 13.02 -7.29
N SER A 38 4.53 13.43 -8.45
CA SER A 38 5.99 13.47 -8.63
C SER A 38 6.57 14.73 -7.98
N ALA A 39 7.87 14.73 -7.66
CA ALA A 39 8.55 15.95 -7.19
C ALA A 39 8.40 17.12 -8.18
N ARG A 40 8.41 16.85 -9.50
CA ARG A 40 8.16 17.86 -10.53
C ARG A 40 6.75 18.44 -10.43
N THR A 41 5.74 17.59 -10.26
CA THR A 41 4.33 18.00 -10.09
C THR A 41 4.18 18.89 -8.87
N ILE A 42 4.78 18.50 -7.74
CA ILE A 42 4.75 19.29 -6.50
C ILE A 42 5.41 20.66 -6.71
N GLN A 43 6.51 20.71 -7.45
CA GLN A 43 7.21 21.97 -7.72
C GLN A 43 6.41 22.91 -8.63
N SER A 44 5.66 22.38 -9.62
CA SER A 44 4.90 23.19 -10.57
C SER A 44 3.52 23.61 -10.06
N GLU A 45 2.83 22.72 -9.35
CA GLU A 45 1.42 22.90 -8.98
C GLU A 45 1.22 23.21 -7.48
N GLY A 46 2.29 23.11 -6.69
CA GLY A 46 2.23 23.20 -5.24
C GLY A 46 1.83 21.88 -4.58
N LEU A 47 1.72 21.90 -3.26
CA LEU A 47 1.34 20.73 -2.45
C LEU A 47 0.16 21.09 -1.54
N ASP A 48 -0.95 20.38 -1.71
CA ASP A 48 -1.99 20.36 -0.68
C ASP A 48 -1.56 19.39 0.42
N VAL A 49 -1.26 19.95 1.60
CA VAL A 49 -0.78 19.17 2.75
C VAL A 49 -1.85 18.21 3.27
N GLY A 50 -3.13 18.61 3.29
CA GLY A 50 -4.22 17.76 3.77
C GLY A 50 -4.41 16.55 2.86
N LEU A 51 -4.43 16.78 1.54
CA LEU A 51 -4.51 15.70 0.55
C LEU A 51 -3.28 14.78 0.60
N MET A 52 -2.08 15.34 0.77
CA MET A 52 -0.87 14.53 0.86
C MET A 52 -0.87 13.65 2.11
N GLN A 53 -1.31 14.17 3.25
CA GLN A 53 -1.44 13.39 4.49
C GLN A 53 -2.43 12.24 4.35
N ALA A 54 -3.60 12.49 3.71
CA ALA A 54 -4.57 11.43 3.43
C ALA A 54 -3.97 10.34 2.51
N LYS A 55 -3.25 10.74 1.45
CA LYS A 55 -2.55 9.80 0.56
C LYS A 55 -1.43 9.02 1.25
N MET A 56 -0.70 9.65 2.16
CA MET A 56 0.33 8.96 2.95
C MET A 56 -0.29 7.90 3.85
N LEU A 57 -1.41 8.21 4.49
CA LEU A 57 -2.13 7.23 5.31
C LEU A 57 -2.68 6.08 4.46
N GLU A 58 -3.20 6.36 3.27
CA GLU A 58 -3.64 5.31 2.33
C GLU A 58 -2.51 4.33 2.05
N LYS A 59 -1.28 4.83 1.82
CA LYS A 59 -0.11 3.95 1.65
C LYS A 59 0.28 3.21 2.92
N MET A 60 0.09 3.79 4.10
CA MET A 60 0.33 3.09 5.37
C MET A 60 -0.66 1.93 5.57
N GLU A 61 -1.93 2.14 5.24
CA GLU A 61 -2.96 1.08 5.32
C GLU A 61 -2.72 -0.03 4.30
N GLU A 62 -2.33 0.31 3.06
CA GLU A 62 -1.88 -0.68 2.07
C GLU A 62 -0.68 -1.48 2.58
N LEU A 63 0.30 -0.83 3.21
CA LEU A 63 1.46 -1.51 3.81
C LEU A 63 1.04 -2.48 4.92
N VAL A 64 0.08 -2.10 5.77
CA VAL A 64 -0.48 -3.00 6.78
C VAL A 64 -1.12 -4.22 6.11
N LEU A 65 -1.89 -4.05 5.03
CA LEU A 65 -2.44 -5.18 4.28
C LEU A 65 -1.36 -6.09 3.70
N TYR A 66 -0.31 -5.53 3.10
CA TYR A 66 0.82 -6.33 2.61
C TYR A 66 1.49 -7.12 3.74
N VAL A 67 1.69 -6.51 4.91
CA VAL A 67 2.29 -7.17 6.08
C VAL A 67 1.40 -8.32 6.56
N ILE A 68 0.08 -8.13 6.65
CA ILE A 68 -0.87 -9.20 7.01
C ILE A 68 -0.81 -10.35 6.00
N LEU A 69 -0.73 -10.04 4.69
CA LEU A 69 -0.62 -11.07 3.65
C LEU A 69 0.72 -11.82 3.72
N LEU A 70 1.81 -11.11 4.02
CA LEU A 70 3.13 -11.69 4.21
C LEU A 70 3.16 -12.61 5.43
N GLU A 71 2.61 -12.19 6.56
CA GLU A 71 2.53 -13.00 7.78
C GLU A 71 1.78 -14.31 7.53
N LYS A 72 0.61 -14.24 6.88
CA LYS A 72 -0.15 -15.44 6.49
C LYS A 72 0.65 -16.38 5.60
N LYS A 73 1.44 -15.84 4.67
CA LYS A 73 2.29 -16.64 3.79
C LYS A 73 3.45 -17.28 4.56
N VAL A 74 4.06 -16.56 5.50
CA VAL A 74 5.13 -17.07 6.35
C VAL A 74 4.60 -18.21 7.22
N SER A 75 3.48 -18.03 7.91
CA SER A 75 2.88 -19.10 8.73
C SER A 75 2.56 -20.35 7.91
N ALA A 76 2.01 -20.18 6.70
CA ALA A 76 1.72 -21.32 5.81
C ALA A 76 2.99 -22.07 5.37
N LEU A 77 4.09 -21.35 5.12
CA LEU A 77 5.38 -21.96 4.78
C LEU A 77 5.99 -22.70 5.99
N GLU A 78 5.88 -22.12 7.19
CA GLU A 78 6.35 -22.76 8.43
C GLU A 78 5.58 -24.06 8.72
N GLU A 79 4.27 -24.07 8.55
CA GLU A 79 3.44 -25.27 8.69
C GLU A 79 3.84 -26.36 7.68
N GLN A 80 4.10 -25.98 6.44
CA GLN A 80 4.55 -26.92 5.40
C GLN A 80 5.91 -27.53 5.73
N LEU A 81 6.87 -26.73 6.20
CA LEU A 81 8.18 -27.23 6.62
C LEU A 81 8.09 -28.23 7.79
N VAL A 82 7.18 -28.00 8.74
CA VAL A 82 6.92 -28.93 9.85
C VAL A 82 6.27 -30.23 9.36
N ALA A 83 5.37 -30.14 8.38
CA ALA A 83 4.71 -31.31 7.79
C ALA A 83 5.70 -32.17 6.98
N ASP A 84 6.55 -31.55 6.16
CA ASP A 84 7.54 -32.24 5.33
C ASP A 84 8.68 -32.89 6.16
N SER A 85 8.86 -32.45 7.41
CA SER A 85 9.84 -33.00 8.36
C SER A 85 9.31 -34.19 9.20
N LYS A 86 8.05 -34.57 9.04
CA LYS A 86 7.41 -35.71 9.73
C LYS A 86 7.27 -36.93 8.83
#